data_AF-F2VR19-F1
#
_entry.id   AF-F2VR19-F1
#
_cell.length_a   1.000
_cell.length_b   1.000
_cell.length_c   1.000
_cell.angle_alpha   90.00
_cell.angle_beta   90.00
_cell.angle_gamma   90.00
#
_symmetry.space_group_name_H-M   'P 1'
#
loop_
_entity.id
_entity.type
_entity.pdbx_description
1 polymer ?
#
loop_
_entity_poly.entity_id
_entity_poly.type
_entity_poly.pdbx_seq_one_letter_code
_entity_poly.pdbx_strand_id
1 'polypeptide(L)'
;MRYWSGLKMKFSSALVSLSLLLQLCIRTVHDISASLFSTVWYWTPGVCRGASVVSTADREVDQKEVQNVMTPTSVNYHFTRKCNYKCGFCFHTAKTSFVLPLEEAKRGL
;
A
#
# COMPACT_ATOMS: atom_id res chain seq x y z
N MET A 1 12.67 31.47 59.48
CA MET A 1 13.40 30.75 58.40
C MET A 1 12.72 29.47 57.85
N ARG A 2 11.57 29.00 58.37
CA ARG A 2 10.91 27.76 57.85
C ARG A 2 9.97 27.97 56.64
N TYR A 3 9.45 29.18 56.43
CA TYR A 3 8.52 29.46 55.32
C TYR A 3 9.20 29.54 53.94
N TRP A 4 10.44 30.02 53.86
CA TRP A 4 11.19 30.15 52.60
C TRP A 4 11.56 28.78 52.00
N SER A 5 11.88 27.80 52.85
CA SER A 5 12.25 26.44 52.42
C SER A 5 11.07 25.66 51.85
N GLY A 6 9.86 25.85 52.39
CA GLY A 6 8.64 25.17 51.90
C GLY A 6 8.18 25.65 50.52
N LEU A 7 8.40 26.93 50.19
CA LEU A 7 8.02 27.49 48.89
C LEU A 7 8.96 27.03 47.76
N LYS A 8 10.28 26.94 48.02
CA LYS A 8 11.25 26.39 47.05
C LYS A 8 10.99 24.91 46.74
N MET A 9 10.61 24.10 47.73
CA MET A 9 10.30 22.67 47.53
C MET A 9 9.05 22.46 46.68
N LYS A 10 8.00 23.27 46.88
CA LYS A 10 6.75 23.20 46.10
C LYS A 10 6.92 23.66 44.64
N PHE A 11 7.75 24.69 44.41
CA PHE A 11 8.04 25.17 43.06
C PHE A 11 8.90 24.16 42.28
N SER A 12 9.88 23.56 42.95
CA SER A 12 10.72 22.48 42.39
C SER A 12 9.89 21.24 42.04
N SER A 13 8.98 20.79 42.93
CA SER A 13 8.12 19.64 42.66
C SER A 13 7.12 19.89 41.53
N ALA A 14 6.60 21.12 41.39
CA ALA A 14 5.70 21.49 40.30
C ALA A 14 6.40 21.50 38.93
N LEU A 15 7.65 22.00 38.86
CA LEU A 15 8.45 21.98 37.63
C LEU A 15 8.84 20.55 37.23
N VAL A 16 9.14 19.68 38.19
CA VAL A 16 9.39 18.24 37.94
C VAL A 16 8.12 17.53 37.49
N SER A 17 6.97 17.86 38.07
CA SER A 17 5.68 17.30 37.63
C SER A 17 5.33 17.72 36.21
N LEU A 18 5.55 18.99 35.86
CA LEU A 18 5.30 19.51 34.52
C LEU A 18 6.24 18.90 33.48
N SER A 19 7.52 18.73 33.81
CA SER A 19 8.48 18.08 32.91
C SER A 19 8.17 16.59 32.72
N LEU A 20 7.73 15.89 33.78
CA LEU A 20 7.32 14.48 33.67
C LEU A 20 6.07 14.34 32.78
N LEU A 21 5.08 15.22 32.94
CA LEU A 21 3.90 15.26 32.07
C LEU A 21 4.28 15.53 30.61
N LEU A 22 5.18 16.50 30.36
CA LEU A 22 5.68 16.78 29.02
C LEU A 22 6.40 15.57 28.41
N GLN A 23 7.22 14.86 29.20
CA GLN A 23 7.91 13.65 28.75
C GLN A 23 6.94 12.50 28.44
N LEU A 24 5.88 12.33 29.24
CA LEU A 24 4.83 11.36 28.91
C LEU A 24 4.13 11.72 27.60
N CYS A 25 3.80 13.01 27.39
CA CYS A 25 3.18 13.46 26.14
C CYS A 25 4.08 13.23 24.92
N ILE A 26 5.38 13.50 25.04
CA ILE A 26 6.33 13.27 23.93
C ILE A 26 6.41 11.77 23.60
N ARG A 27 6.47 10.90 24.61
CA ARG A 27 6.52 9.44 24.41
C ARG A 27 5.26 8.90 23.75
N THR A 28 4.08 9.30 24.24
CA THR A 28 2.81 8.82 23.65
C THR A 28 2.65 9.28 22.21
N VAL A 29 3.02 10.52 21.88
CA VAL A 29 3.00 11.02 20.50
C VAL A 29 3.98 10.24 19.62
N HIS A 30 5.19 9.97 20.11
CA HIS A 30 6.18 9.17 19.39
C HIS A 30 5.67 7.75 19.12
N ASP A 31 5.07 7.08 20.11
CA ASP A 31 4.54 5.72 19.98
C ASP A 31 3.37 5.64 18.99
N ILE A 32 2.45 6.61 19.05
CA ILE A 32 1.34 6.72 18.08
C ILE A 32 1.90 6.93 16.67
N SER A 33 2.88 7.82 16.52
CA SER A 33 3.50 8.09 15.22
C SER A 33 4.19 6.84 14.67
N ALA A 34 4.98 6.13 15.48
CA ALA A 34 5.67 4.91 15.08
C ALA A 34 4.70 3.80 14.65
N SER A 35 3.56 3.66 15.35
CA SER A 35 2.51 2.71 15.00
C SER A 35 1.83 3.04 13.66
N LEU A 36 1.53 4.32 13.44
CA LEU A 36 0.94 4.79 12.18
C LEU A 36 1.92 4.63 11.01
N PHE A 37 3.20 4.97 11.19
CA PHE A 37 4.22 4.77 10.16
C PHE A 37 4.46 3.28 9.90
N SER A 38 4.55 2.45 10.93
CA SER A 38 4.66 0.99 10.78
C SER A 38 3.51 0.43 9.93
N THR A 39 2.27 0.83 10.26
CA THR A 39 1.08 0.42 9.50
C THR A 39 1.08 0.99 8.08
N VAL A 40 1.46 2.24 7.86
CA VAL A 40 1.51 2.82 6.50
C VAL A 40 2.59 2.17 5.62
N TRP A 41 3.74 1.79 6.21
CA TRP A 41 4.85 1.16 5.47
C TRP A 41 4.62 -0.34 5.17
N TYR A 42 3.89 -1.08 6.01
CA TYR A 42 3.50 -2.47 5.67
C TYR A 42 2.46 -2.53 4.54
N TRP A 43 1.75 -1.44 4.30
CA TRP A 43 0.70 -1.34 3.28
C TRP A 43 1.14 -0.60 2.01
N THR A 44 2.43 -0.28 1.82
CA THR A 44 2.95 0.03 0.48
C THR A 44 3.14 -1.27 -0.30
N PRO A 45 2.23 -1.66 -1.20
CA PRO A 45 2.36 -2.87 -2.00
C PRO A 45 3.15 -2.47 -3.24
N GLY A 46 4.48 -2.49 -3.15
CA GLY A 46 5.30 -1.90 -4.22
C GLY A 46 6.73 -2.39 -4.35
N VAL A 47 7.12 -3.49 -3.68
CA VAL A 47 8.40 -4.15 -3.95
C VAL A 47 8.12 -5.63 -4.16
N CYS A 48 8.14 -6.06 -5.42
CA CYS A 48 8.11 -7.47 -5.82
C CYS A 48 9.32 -8.18 -5.19
N ARG A 49 9.16 -8.69 -3.98
CA ARG A 49 10.15 -9.55 -3.32
C ARG A 49 9.95 -10.94 -3.89
N GLY A 50 10.69 -11.26 -4.95
CA GLY A 50 10.84 -12.63 -5.44
C GLY A 50 11.42 -13.49 -4.33
N ALA A 51 10.56 -14.18 -3.59
CA ALA A 51 10.94 -15.19 -2.64
C ALA A 51 11.28 -16.47 -3.42
N SER A 52 12.50 -16.53 -3.92
CA SER A 52 13.18 -17.80 -4.12
C SER A 52 13.66 -18.25 -2.75
N VAL A 53 12.82 -19.02 -2.06
CA VAL A 53 13.28 -19.93 -0.99
C VAL A 53 12.79 -21.31 -1.40
N VAL A 54 13.62 -21.93 -2.24
CA VAL A 54 13.66 -23.38 -2.40
C VAL A 54 13.95 -23.96 -1.02
N SER A 55 12.97 -24.67 -0.46
CA SER A 55 13.21 -25.71 0.52
C SER A 55 12.68 -27.01 -0.08
N THR A 56 13.63 -27.81 -0.51
CA THR A 56 13.53 -29.20 -0.91
C THR A 56 12.78 -30.03 0.13
N ALA A 57 11.71 -30.68 -0.30
CA ALA A 57 11.24 -31.94 0.26
C ALA A 57 10.58 -32.73 -0.88
N ASP A 58 11.25 -33.82 -1.25
CA ASP A 58 10.96 -34.74 -2.34
C ASP A 58 9.49 -35.12 -2.47
N ARG A 59 8.92 -34.85 -3.65
CA ARG A 59 7.94 -35.73 -4.30
C ARG A 59 8.22 -35.73 -5.79
N GLU A 60 8.80 -36.83 -6.24
CA GLU A 60 8.82 -37.29 -7.62
C GLU A 60 7.39 -37.30 -8.17
N VAL A 61 7.06 -36.34 -9.03
CA VAL A 61 5.88 -36.37 -9.89
C VAL A 61 6.32 -35.89 -11.27
N ASP A 62 6.36 -36.85 -12.19
CA ASP A 62 6.26 -36.76 -13.65
C ASP A 62 6.49 -35.38 -14.28
N GLN A 63 7.70 -35.20 -14.84
CA GLN A 63 8.07 -34.05 -15.66
C GLN A 63 7.36 -34.10 -17.02
N LYS A 64 6.07 -33.74 -17.03
CA LYS A 64 5.46 -33.21 -18.25
C LYS A 64 5.94 -31.79 -18.42
N GLU A 65 6.79 -31.55 -19.41
CA GLU A 65 7.27 -30.25 -19.87
C GLU A 65 6.14 -29.21 -19.85
N VAL A 66 6.06 -28.42 -18.78
CA VAL A 66 5.14 -27.30 -18.68
C VAL A 66 5.75 -26.20 -19.53
N GLN A 67 5.44 -26.21 -20.83
CA GLN A 67 5.48 -24.97 -21.60
C GLN A 67 4.61 -23.98 -20.82
N ASN A 68 5.27 -23.06 -20.13
CA ASN A 68 4.63 -21.99 -19.38
C ASN A 68 4.04 -20.99 -20.38
N VAL A 69 3.02 -21.44 -21.11
CA VAL A 69 2.18 -20.59 -21.95
C VAL A 69 1.45 -19.69 -20.98
N MET A 70 1.87 -18.43 -20.93
CA MET A 70 1.27 -17.39 -20.12
C MET A 70 -0.18 -17.20 -20.55
N THR A 71 -1.07 -17.98 -19.95
CA THR A 71 -2.50 -17.93 -20.21
C THR A 71 -3.04 -16.67 -19.56
N PRO A 72 -3.60 -15.72 -20.32
CA PRO A 72 -4.13 -14.51 -19.71
C PRO A 72 -5.39 -14.86 -18.93
N THR A 73 -5.35 -14.73 -17.61
CA THR A 73 -6.51 -14.98 -16.73
C THR A 73 -7.65 -13.99 -16.97
N SER A 74 -7.33 -12.77 -17.41
CA SER A 74 -8.30 -11.70 -17.67
C SER A 74 -7.78 -10.75 -18.75
N VAL A 75 -8.64 -10.39 -19.69
CA VAL A 75 -8.36 -9.42 -20.76
C VAL A 75 -9.48 -8.38 -20.85
N ASN A 76 -9.11 -7.14 -21.17
CA ASN A 76 -10.08 -6.06 -21.40
C ASN A 76 -10.25 -5.84 -22.90
N TYR A 77 -11.49 -5.97 -23.41
CA TYR A 77 -11.79 -5.83 -24.83
C TYR A 77 -12.46 -4.49 -25.16
N HIS A 78 -11.67 -3.53 -25.67
CA HIS A 78 -12.17 -2.22 -26.11
C HIS A 78 -12.44 -2.22 -27.62
N PHE A 79 -13.58 -2.77 -28.04
CA PHE A 79 -13.95 -2.89 -29.47
C PHE A 79 -14.17 -1.55 -30.19
N THR A 80 -14.43 -0.47 -29.45
CA THR A 80 -14.57 0.87 -30.00
C THR A 80 -13.98 1.92 -29.05
N ARG A 81 -13.53 3.03 -29.63
CA ARG A 81 -13.18 4.26 -28.90
C ARG A 81 -14.21 5.37 -29.11
N LYS A 82 -15.32 5.09 -29.82
CA LYS A 82 -16.41 6.04 -30.01
C LYS A 82 -17.15 6.21 -28.69
N CYS A 83 -17.19 7.44 -28.18
CA CYS A 83 -17.87 7.80 -26.94
C CYS A 83 -18.68 9.08 -27.15
N ASN A 84 -19.86 9.16 -26.53
CA ASN A 84 -20.74 10.34 -26.58
C ASN A 84 -20.53 11.31 -25.39
N TYR A 85 -19.56 11.04 -24.52
CA TYR A 85 -19.23 11.88 -23.36
C TYR A 85 -17.87 12.58 -23.54
N LYS A 86 -17.72 13.74 -22.90
CA LYS A 86 -16.51 14.57 -22.94
C LYS A 86 -15.86 14.67 -21.55
N CYS A 87 -15.47 13.52 -20.99
CA CYS A 87 -14.84 13.49 -19.67
C CYS A 87 -13.44 14.10 -19.73
N GLY A 88 -13.13 15.06 -18.85
CA GLY A 88 -11.80 15.69 -18.75
C GLY A 88 -10.68 14.74 -18.30
N PHE A 89 -11.03 13.54 -17.84
CA PHE A 89 -10.11 12.54 -17.30
C PHE A 89 -10.09 11.23 -18.12
N CYS A 90 -10.77 11.16 -19.27
CA CYS A 90 -10.80 9.93 -20.06
C CYS A 90 -9.48 9.72 -20.81
N PHE A 91 -8.76 8.63 -20.48
CA PHE A 91 -7.54 8.23 -21.18
C PHE A 91 -7.83 7.39 -22.46
N HIS A 92 -9.06 6.89 -22.62
CA HIS A 92 -9.53 6.22 -23.85
C HIS A 92 -10.17 7.20 -24.81
N THR A 93 -9.39 8.17 -25.29
CA THR A 93 -9.89 9.19 -26.22
C THR A 93 -10.29 8.59 -27.58
N ALA A 94 -11.29 9.22 -28.21
CA ALA A 94 -11.84 8.85 -29.51
C ALA A 94 -10.88 9.23 -30.66
N LYS A 95 -9.69 8.60 -30.68
CA LYS A 95 -8.69 8.79 -31.74
C LYS A 95 -9.11 8.17 -33.08
N THR A 96 -9.92 7.11 -33.02
CA THR A 96 -10.43 6.38 -34.19
C THR A 96 -11.89 5.97 -33.96
N SER A 97 -12.63 5.81 -35.05
CA SER A 97 -14.01 5.32 -35.05
C SER A 97 -14.15 3.90 -35.59
N PHE A 98 -13.03 3.24 -35.89
CA PHE A 98 -13.03 1.88 -36.41
C PHE A 98 -13.54 0.89 -35.36
N VAL A 99 -14.34 -0.07 -35.81
CA VAL A 99 -14.82 -1.21 -35.04
C VAL A 99 -14.57 -2.45 -35.88
N LEU A 100 -13.96 -3.47 -35.26
CA LEU A 100 -13.64 -4.71 -35.94
C LEU A 100 -14.92 -5.44 -36.36
N PRO A 101 -15.00 -6.03 -37.56
CA PRO A 101 -16.15 -6.85 -37.95
C PRO A 101 -16.39 -8.00 -36.96
N LEU A 102 -17.66 -8.35 -36.77
CA LEU A 102 -18.07 -9.30 -35.73
C LEU A 102 -17.39 -10.68 -35.87
N GLU A 103 -17.28 -11.20 -37.10
CA GLU A 103 -16.67 -12.51 -37.34
C GLU A 103 -15.19 -12.55 -36.98
N GLU A 104 -14.49 -11.43 -37.22
CA GLU A 104 -13.09 -11.27 -36.85
C GLU A 104 -12.91 -11.13 -35.33
N ALA A 105 -13.81 -10.39 -34.68
CA ALA A 105 -13.81 -10.22 -33.23
C ALA A 105 -13.99 -11.56 -32.49
N LYS A 106 -14.89 -12.42 -32.98
CA LYS A 106 -15.12 -13.76 -32.40
C LYS A 106 -13.90 -14.67 -32.50
N ARG A 107 -13.05 -14.52 -33.52
CA ARG A 107 -11.87 -15.39 -33.69
C ARG A 107 -10.83 -15.22 -32.57
N GLY A 108 -10.83 -14.06 -31.91
CA GLY A 108 -9.90 -13.74 -30.83
C GLY A 108 -10.45 -13.93 -29.41
N LEU A 109 -11.67 -14.48 -29.27
CA LEU A 109 -12.36 -14.77 -28.01
C LEU A 109 -12.53 -16.28 -27.85
#